data_AF-A0A7X7VSV0-F1
#
_entry.id   AF-A0A7X7VSV0-F1
#
_cell.length_a   1.000
_cell.length_b   1.000
_cell.length_c   1.000
_cell.angle_alpha   90.00
_cell.angle_beta   90.00
_cell.angle_gamma   90.00
#
_symmetry.space_group_name_H-M   'P 1'
#
loop_
_entity.id
_entity.type
_entity.pdbx_description
1 polymer ?
#
loop_
_entity_poly.entity_id
_entity_poly.type
_entity_poly.pdbx_seq_one_letter_code
_entity_poly.pdbx_strand_id
1 'polypeptide(L)'
;MSENSKRMKGSRYRCLLATELESGKARKLLEDICRPLQVEITAEDEYFPKGFSCPKELILTSQVAKPFFDKHFPDLGFEHVKTIVKDEWWLKPKLGGNTPNWDIVSSCTLNNQAKALIIVEAKAHISELDSAGKTLKKGANDNSTANHQSIEKAIIDANDGLNAAYTSKGFAISINQCYQLSNRFAFAWKLASLGIPVILMYLGFINAKEMGDYFQDDEVWMINLLAHSRGIIPEAAWNGSPIMVGSTPIYPIYRAADIQATPTIVKIYPPKDAE
;
A
#
# COMPACT_ATOMS: atom_id res chain seq x y z
N MET A 1 -7.69 -17.00 -22.02
CA MET A 1 -7.42 -17.13 -20.57
C MET A 1 -8.71 -16.84 -19.81
N SER A 2 -9.17 -17.76 -18.96
CA SER A 2 -10.38 -17.56 -18.16
C SER A 2 -10.18 -16.44 -17.13
N GLU A 3 -11.28 -15.85 -16.65
CA GLU A 3 -11.27 -14.79 -15.63
C GLU A 3 -10.60 -15.24 -14.31
N ASN A 4 -10.71 -16.53 -13.98
CA ASN A 4 -9.99 -17.15 -12.87
C ASN A 4 -8.45 -17.16 -13.06
N SER A 5 -7.97 -17.39 -14.28
CA SER A 5 -6.52 -17.38 -14.58
C SER A 5 -5.89 -15.98 -14.42
N LYS A 6 -6.68 -14.90 -14.54
CA LYS A 6 -6.19 -13.54 -14.27
C LYS A 6 -6.13 -13.21 -12.78
N ARG A 7 -6.97 -13.85 -11.94
CA ARG A 7 -7.02 -13.61 -10.49
C ARG A 7 -5.94 -14.37 -9.71
N MET A 8 -5.30 -15.36 -10.32
CA MET A 8 -4.29 -16.23 -9.68
C MET A 8 -2.85 -15.88 -10.07
N LYS A 9 -2.56 -14.59 -10.28
CA LYS A 9 -1.22 -14.11 -10.61
C LYS A 9 -0.98 -12.69 -10.12
N GLY A 10 0.29 -12.32 -10.00
CA GLY A 10 0.72 -10.97 -9.65
C GLY A 10 0.59 -10.66 -8.16
N SER A 11 0.84 -9.41 -7.80
CA SER A 11 0.91 -8.97 -6.41
C SER A 11 -0.40 -9.21 -5.65
N ARG A 12 -1.54 -8.94 -6.28
CA ARG A 12 -2.86 -9.21 -5.68
C ARG A 12 -3.01 -10.66 -5.24
N TYR A 13 -2.63 -11.63 -6.08
CA TYR A 13 -2.71 -13.05 -5.73
C TYR A 13 -1.85 -13.39 -4.51
N ARG A 14 -0.64 -12.82 -4.46
CA ARG A 14 0.31 -13.01 -3.36
C ARG A 14 -0.16 -12.36 -2.07
N CYS A 15 -0.82 -11.19 -2.13
CA CYS A 15 -1.48 -10.58 -0.97
C CYS A 15 -2.64 -11.44 -0.44
N LEU A 16 -3.42 -12.07 -1.32
CA LEU A 16 -4.46 -13.00 -0.90
C LEU A 16 -3.86 -14.22 -0.20
N LEU A 17 -2.77 -14.81 -0.73
CA LEU A 17 -2.06 -15.89 -0.03
C LEU A 17 -1.52 -15.45 1.33
N ALA A 18 -0.94 -14.25 1.41
CA ALA A 18 -0.40 -13.67 2.65
C ALA A 18 -1.48 -13.54 3.75
N THR A 19 -2.70 -13.20 3.34
CA THR A 19 -3.81 -12.88 4.24
C THR A 19 -4.82 -14.02 4.42
N GLU A 20 -4.69 -15.11 3.65
CA GLU A 20 -5.44 -16.37 3.79
C GLU A 20 -4.94 -17.22 4.96
N LEU A 21 -3.71 -16.97 5.42
CA LEU A 21 -3.15 -17.65 6.59
C LEU A 21 -4.11 -17.57 7.79
N GLU A 22 -4.00 -18.55 8.69
CA GLU A 22 -4.62 -18.46 10.01
C GLU A 22 -4.38 -17.07 10.61
N SER A 23 -5.43 -16.44 11.17
CA SER A 23 -5.38 -15.00 11.50
C SER A 23 -4.17 -14.58 12.36
N GLY A 24 -3.72 -15.41 13.30
CA GLY A 24 -2.51 -15.15 14.08
C GLY A 24 -1.23 -15.10 13.22
N LYS A 25 -1.12 -15.98 12.22
CA LYS A 25 0.02 -16.03 11.29
C LYS A 25 0.00 -14.86 10.29
N ALA A 26 -1.18 -14.47 9.80
CA ALA A 26 -1.32 -13.30 8.93
C ALA A 26 -0.90 -12.01 9.66
N ARG A 27 -1.37 -11.81 10.90
CA ARG A 27 -0.92 -10.71 11.76
C ARG A 27 0.59 -10.77 11.99
N LYS A 28 1.12 -11.96 12.30
CA LYS A 28 2.56 -12.12 12.54
C LYS A 28 3.40 -11.75 11.31
N LEU A 29 2.97 -12.15 10.13
CA LEU A 29 3.61 -11.77 8.87
C LEU A 29 3.65 -10.24 8.71
N LEU A 30 2.54 -9.53 9.00
CA LEU A 30 2.48 -8.07 8.92
C LEU A 30 3.39 -7.38 9.95
N GLU A 31 3.54 -7.93 11.16
CA GLU A 31 4.54 -7.47 12.12
C GLU A 31 5.97 -7.71 11.62
N ASP A 32 6.22 -8.89 11.06
CA ASP A 32 7.55 -9.33 10.65
C ASP A 32 8.10 -8.47 9.51
N ILE A 33 7.26 -8.10 8.53
CA ILE A 33 7.66 -7.19 7.45
C ILE A 33 7.93 -5.76 7.97
N CYS A 34 7.36 -5.36 9.11
CA CYS A 34 7.65 -4.04 9.68
C CYS A 34 9.02 -3.98 10.38
N ARG A 35 9.61 -5.11 10.80
CA ARG A 35 10.90 -5.12 11.53
C ARG A 35 12.01 -4.38 10.78
N PRO A 36 12.90 -3.62 11.45
CA PRO A 36 13.06 -3.56 12.91
C PRO A 36 12.08 -2.62 13.62
N LEU A 37 11.19 -1.92 12.89
CA LEU A 37 10.13 -1.14 13.52
C LEU A 37 9.24 -2.10 14.32
N GLN A 38 9.14 -1.85 15.63
CA GLN A 38 8.33 -2.66 16.52
C GLN A 38 6.88 -2.21 16.40
N VAL A 39 6.04 -3.11 15.90
CA VAL A 39 4.60 -2.96 15.79
C VAL A 39 3.93 -4.18 16.42
N GLU A 40 2.76 -3.96 16.98
CA GLU A 40 1.91 -5.00 17.54
C GLU A 40 0.58 -5.02 16.79
N ILE A 41 0.16 -6.21 16.37
CA ILE A 41 -1.14 -6.43 15.71
C ILE A 41 -1.90 -7.50 16.49
N THR A 42 -2.93 -7.06 17.21
CA THR A 42 -3.70 -7.88 18.12
C THR A 42 -4.94 -8.49 17.45
N ALA A 43 -5.69 -9.30 18.20
CA ALA A 43 -6.98 -9.81 17.76
C ALA A 43 -8.01 -8.70 17.46
N GLU A 44 -7.86 -7.54 18.11
CA GLU A 44 -8.74 -6.39 17.93
C GLU A 44 -8.42 -5.60 16.66
N ASP A 45 -7.20 -5.69 16.15
CA ASP A 45 -6.79 -5.05 14.92
C ASP A 45 -7.34 -5.80 13.69
N GLU A 46 -7.62 -5.02 12.65
CA GLU A 46 -8.18 -5.52 11.40
C GLU A 46 -7.19 -5.35 10.27
N TYR A 47 -7.20 -6.31 9.34
CA TYR A 47 -6.48 -6.24 8.09
C TYR A 47 -7.37 -6.60 6.89
N PHE A 48 -7.00 -6.10 5.72
CA PHE A 48 -7.68 -6.30 4.45
C PHE A 48 -6.66 -6.49 3.33
N PRO A 49 -6.89 -7.38 2.35
CA PRO A 49 -7.99 -8.36 2.28
C PRO A 49 -7.86 -9.43 3.38
N LYS A 50 -8.90 -10.26 3.56
CA LYS A 50 -8.89 -11.41 4.48
C LYS A 50 -8.92 -12.71 3.66
N GLY A 51 -7.88 -12.91 2.86
CA GLY A 51 -7.74 -14.08 1.99
C GLY A 51 -8.73 -14.13 0.83
N PHE A 52 -8.84 -15.30 0.20
CA PHE A 52 -9.70 -15.58 -0.95
C PHE A 52 -11.19 -15.54 -0.61
N SER A 53 -11.54 -15.83 0.65
CA SER A 53 -12.93 -15.77 1.13
C SER A 53 -13.46 -14.34 1.22
N CYS A 54 -12.59 -13.37 1.56
CA CYS A 54 -12.90 -11.95 1.57
C CYS A 54 -11.81 -11.14 0.84
N PRO A 55 -11.77 -11.20 -0.50
CA PRO A 55 -10.64 -10.73 -1.30
C PRO A 55 -10.69 -9.23 -1.63
N LYS A 56 -11.55 -8.47 -0.95
CA LYS A 56 -11.74 -7.04 -1.21
C LYS A 56 -10.67 -6.26 -0.47
N GLU A 57 -9.86 -5.53 -1.23
CA GLU A 57 -8.96 -4.48 -0.75
C GLU A 57 -9.78 -3.34 -0.13
N LEU A 58 -9.23 -2.70 0.91
CA LEU A 58 -9.89 -1.58 1.56
C LEU A 58 -9.53 -0.26 0.89
N ILE A 59 -10.54 0.45 0.38
CA ILE A 59 -10.40 1.85 -0.01
C ILE A 59 -10.72 2.71 1.21
N LEU A 60 -9.71 3.40 1.74
CA LEU A 60 -9.78 4.11 3.04
C LEU A 60 -10.88 5.18 3.11
N THR A 61 -11.32 5.73 1.97
CA THR A 61 -12.39 6.74 1.90
C THR A 61 -13.72 6.18 1.38
N SER A 62 -13.86 4.86 1.30
CA SER A 62 -15.12 4.20 0.94
C SER A 62 -15.96 3.91 2.17
N GLN A 63 -17.28 3.79 2.02
CA GLN A 63 -18.18 3.53 3.14
C GLN A 63 -17.86 2.23 3.91
N VAL A 64 -17.20 1.27 3.25
CA VAL A 64 -16.73 0.02 3.85
C VAL A 64 -15.67 0.27 4.93
N ALA A 65 -14.90 1.35 4.84
CA ALA A 65 -13.89 1.73 5.83
C ALA A 65 -14.48 2.41 7.07
N LYS A 66 -15.79 2.70 7.10
CA LYS A 66 -16.41 3.40 8.24
C LYS A 66 -16.20 2.68 9.58
N PRO A 67 -16.56 1.38 9.72
CA PRO A 67 -16.36 0.67 10.98
C PRO A 67 -14.89 0.61 11.41
N PHE A 68 -13.98 0.50 10.43
CA PHE A 68 -12.54 0.45 10.67
C PHE A 68 -12.01 1.75 11.27
N PHE A 69 -12.33 2.90 10.67
CA PHE A 69 -11.90 4.20 11.21
C PHE A 69 -12.57 4.54 12.54
N ASP A 70 -13.87 4.29 12.67
CA ASP A 70 -14.58 4.60 13.91
C ASP A 70 -14.10 3.73 15.08
N LYS A 71 -13.62 2.50 14.82
CA LYS A 71 -13.02 1.63 15.83
C LYS A 71 -11.60 2.05 16.19
N HIS A 72 -10.75 2.29 15.19
CA HIS A 72 -9.29 2.42 15.40
C HIS A 72 -8.79 3.86 15.51
N PHE A 73 -9.55 4.83 14.99
CA PHE A 73 -9.24 6.25 15.02
C PHE A 73 -10.50 7.06 15.42
N PRO A 74 -11.12 6.76 16.57
CA PRO A 74 -12.44 7.30 16.94
C PRO A 74 -12.47 8.83 17.06
N ASP A 75 -11.38 9.45 17.54
CA ASP A 75 -11.29 10.90 17.71
C ASP A 75 -11.35 11.66 16.38
N LEU A 76 -10.82 11.04 15.31
CA LEU A 76 -10.87 11.59 13.97
C LEU A 76 -12.18 11.19 13.27
N GLY A 77 -12.54 9.91 13.36
CA GLY A 77 -13.74 9.33 12.77
C GLY A 77 -13.72 9.25 11.25
N PHE A 78 -14.52 8.34 10.69
CA PHE A 78 -14.53 8.10 9.24
C PHE A 78 -15.00 9.30 8.41
N GLU A 79 -16.07 9.99 8.82
CA GLU A 79 -16.66 11.05 8.00
C GLU A 79 -15.72 12.25 7.86
N HIS A 80 -14.92 12.55 8.88
CA HIS A 80 -13.88 13.58 8.79
C HIS A 80 -12.79 13.18 7.80
N VAL A 81 -12.23 11.96 7.92
CA VAL A 81 -11.21 11.44 6.99
C VAL A 81 -11.73 11.46 5.55
N LYS A 82 -12.93 10.94 5.30
CA LYS A 82 -13.54 10.93 3.97
C LYS A 82 -13.73 12.34 3.43
N THR A 83 -14.28 13.26 4.21
CA THR A 83 -14.52 14.64 3.77
C THR A 83 -13.21 15.32 3.39
N ILE A 84 -12.22 15.34 4.29
CA ILE A 84 -10.97 16.05 4.05
C ILE A 84 -10.15 15.39 2.94
N VAL A 85 -9.98 14.07 2.98
CA VAL A 85 -9.10 13.36 2.04
C VAL A 85 -9.74 13.25 0.67
N LYS A 86 -10.98 12.77 0.57
CA LYS A 86 -11.62 12.49 -0.71
C LYS A 86 -12.25 13.73 -1.32
N ASP A 87 -13.10 14.41 -0.55
CA ASP A 87 -14.05 15.39 -1.08
C ASP A 87 -13.46 16.80 -1.19
N GLU A 88 -12.44 17.12 -0.40
CA GLU A 88 -11.82 18.45 -0.37
C GLU A 88 -10.41 18.48 -0.97
N TRP A 89 -9.60 17.45 -0.70
CA TRP A 89 -8.20 17.42 -1.11
C TRP A 89 -7.97 16.68 -2.44
N TRP A 90 -8.49 15.45 -2.58
CA TRP A 90 -8.11 14.58 -3.71
C TRP A 90 -8.98 14.74 -4.97
N LEU A 91 -10.32 14.66 -4.84
CA LEU A 91 -11.22 14.53 -6.00
C LEU A 91 -12.01 15.80 -6.32
N LYS A 92 -12.06 16.12 -7.61
CA LYS A 92 -12.95 17.18 -8.15
C LYS A 92 -13.42 16.84 -9.56
N PRO A 93 -14.72 16.60 -9.83
CA PRO A 93 -15.83 16.60 -8.88
C PRO A 93 -15.77 15.41 -7.91
N LYS A 94 -16.48 15.53 -6.78
CA LYS A 94 -16.47 14.54 -5.68
C LYS A 94 -16.97 13.14 -6.09
N LEU A 95 -17.77 13.06 -7.16
CA LEU A 95 -18.40 11.82 -7.63
C LEU A 95 -17.65 11.22 -8.83
N GLY A 96 -17.58 9.90 -8.87
CA GLY A 96 -17.04 9.13 -10.00
C GLY A 96 -15.52 8.90 -9.98
N GLY A 97 -14.78 9.59 -9.11
CA GLY A 97 -13.35 9.36 -8.89
C GLY A 97 -13.06 8.39 -7.73
N ASN A 98 -11.89 7.77 -7.77
CA ASN A 98 -11.36 6.93 -6.69
C ASN A 98 -10.13 7.60 -6.07
N THR A 99 -10.00 7.47 -4.76
CA THR A 99 -8.75 7.69 -4.04
C THR A 99 -7.79 6.51 -4.30
N PRO A 100 -6.50 6.65 -3.96
CA PRO A 100 -5.56 5.54 -3.91
C PRO A 100 -6.13 4.30 -3.20
N ASN A 101 -6.00 3.14 -3.87
CA ASN A 101 -6.26 1.82 -3.31
C ASN A 101 -4.95 1.20 -2.81
N TRP A 102 -5.03 0.30 -1.85
CA TRP A 102 -3.89 -0.36 -1.22
C TRP A 102 -4.06 -1.88 -1.30
N ASP A 103 -2.96 -2.58 -1.59
CA ASP A 103 -2.98 -4.03 -1.74
C ASP A 103 -3.23 -4.73 -0.40
N ILE A 104 -2.69 -4.16 0.68
CA ILE A 104 -3.01 -4.54 2.07
C ILE A 104 -3.18 -3.28 2.92
N VAL A 105 -4.17 -3.30 3.82
CA VAL A 105 -4.33 -2.31 4.90
C VAL A 105 -4.42 -3.07 6.22
N SER A 106 -3.77 -2.58 7.27
CA SER A 106 -3.98 -3.05 8.65
C SER A 106 -3.95 -1.90 9.64
N SER A 107 -4.73 -1.99 10.72
CA SER A 107 -4.44 -1.24 11.95
C SER A 107 -3.32 -1.94 12.73
N CYS A 108 -2.55 -1.17 13.49
CA CYS A 108 -1.55 -1.69 14.43
C CYS A 108 -1.29 -0.68 15.57
N THR A 109 -0.54 -1.12 16.57
CA THR A 109 0.00 -0.26 17.63
C THR A 109 1.52 -0.14 17.48
N LEU A 110 2.05 1.08 17.55
CA LEU A 110 3.49 1.33 17.61
C LEU A 110 4.03 1.12 19.03
N ASN A 111 5.35 0.96 19.18
CA ASN A 111 5.99 0.79 20.50
C ASN A 111 5.64 1.88 21.53
N ASN A 112 5.42 3.11 21.08
CA ASN A 112 5.00 4.25 21.90
C ASN A 112 3.49 4.26 22.23
N GLN A 113 2.78 3.15 21.97
CA GLN A 113 1.35 2.95 22.17
C GLN A 113 0.43 3.74 21.22
N ALA A 114 0.98 4.48 20.24
CA ALA A 114 0.17 5.16 19.25
C ALA A 114 -0.48 4.16 18.27
N LYS A 115 -1.78 4.34 17.99
CA LYS A 115 -2.44 3.62 16.89
C LYS A 115 -1.96 4.14 15.54
N ALA A 116 -1.76 3.22 14.61
CA ALA A 116 -1.17 3.50 13.30
C ALA A 116 -1.83 2.66 12.19
N LEU A 117 -1.60 3.08 10.94
CA LEU A 117 -1.97 2.34 9.74
C LEU A 117 -0.73 1.71 9.11
N ILE A 118 -0.83 0.43 8.78
CA ILE A 118 0.03 -0.21 7.78
C ILE A 118 -0.72 -0.14 6.45
N ILE A 119 -0.13 0.51 5.46
CA ILE A 119 -0.65 0.55 4.09
C ILE A 119 0.42 0.00 3.15
N VAL A 120 0.05 -1.00 2.36
CA VAL A 120 0.98 -1.76 1.52
C VAL A 120 0.67 -1.51 0.05
N GLU A 121 1.71 -1.15 -0.69
CA GLU A 121 1.78 -1.25 -2.15
C GLU A 121 2.67 -2.44 -2.49
N ALA A 122 2.12 -3.45 -3.14
CA ALA A 122 2.80 -4.70 -3.42
C ALA A 122 3.08 -4.86 -4.92
N LYS A 123 4.27 -5.36 -5.24
CA LYS A 123 4.73 -5.63 -6.60
C LYS A 123 5.21 -7.07 -6.71
N ALA A 124 4.93 -7.72 -7.83
CA ALA A 124 5.36 -9.10 -8.09
C ALA A 124 6.28 -9.22 -9.32
N HIS A 125 6.40 -8.16 -10.12
CA HIS A 125 7.26 -8.16 -11.31
C HIS A 125 7.77 -6.77 -11.67
N ILE A 126 8.86 -6.74 -12.42
CA ILE A 126 9.64 -5.53 -12.70
C ILE A 126 8.81 -4.51 -13.50
N SER A 127 8.04 -4.96 -14.48
CA SER A 127 7.25 -4.05 -15.32
C SER A 127 6.07 -3.36 -14.61
N GLU A 128 5.74 -3.71 -13.36
CA GLU A 128 4.80 -2.91 -12.55
C GLU A 128 5.40 -1.61 -12.02
N LEU A 129 6.73 -1.44 -12.08
CA LEU A 129 7.43 -0.22 -11.68
C LEU A 129 7.37 0.83 -12.79
N ASP A 130 6.15 1.26 -13.09
CA ASP A 130 5.83 2.17 -14.19
C ASP A 130 6.30 3.61 -13.91
N SER A 131 7.23 4.11 -14.73
CA SER A 131 7.75 5.48 -14.64
C SER A 131 6.80 6.53 -15.21
N ALA A 132 5.70 6.14 -15.84
CA ALA A 132 4.77 7.06 -16.45
C ALA A 132 4.05 7.96 -15.42
N GLY A 133 3.77 9.18 -15.87
CA GLY A 133 2.83 10.08 -15.22
C GLY A 133 1.37 9.72 -15.50
N LYS A 134 0.48 10.32 -14.73
CA LYS A 134 -0.95 10.32 -15.07
C LYS A 134 -1.15 11.24 -16.27
N THR A 135 -1.82 10.75 -17.30
CA THR A 135 -2.15 11.56 -18.49
C THR A 135 -3.66 11.75 -18.62
N LEU A 136 -4.06 12.88 -19.20
CA LEU A 136 -5.44 13.06 -19.66
C LEU A 136 -5.65 12.30 -20.96
N LYS A 137 -6.75 11.56 -21.04
CA LYS A 137 -7.15 10.91 -22.30
C LYS A 137 -7.53 11.97 -23.33
N LYS A 138 -7.26 11.71 -24.61
CA LYS A 138 -7.72 12.56 -25.72
C LYS A 138 -9.25 12.68 -25.67
N GLY A 139 -9.77 13.91 -25.68
CA GLY A 139 -11.21 14.18 -25.53
C GLY A 139 -11.73 14.11 -24.10
N ALA A 140 -10.85 14.27 -23.10
CA ALA A 140 -11.25 14.38 -21.70
C ALA A 140 -12.30 15.49 -21.50
N ASN A 141 -13.37 15.17 -20.78
CA ASN A 141 -14.39 16.14 -20.39
C ASN A 141 -13.90 17.03 -19.24
N ASP A 142 -14.63 18.11 -18.98
CA ASP A 142 -14.30 19.09 -17.93
C ASP A 142 -14.12 18.44 -16.56
N ASN A 143 -14.92 17.43 -16.22
CA ASN A 143 -14.79 16.69 -14.97
C ASN A 143 -13.46 15.92 -14.87
N SER A 144 -13.01 15.31 -15.97
CA SER A 144 -11.74 14.58 -16.02
C SER A 144 -10.56 15.54 -15.90
N THR A 145 -10.64 16.69 -16.57
CA THR A 145 -9.64 17.77 -16.49
C THR A 145 -9.57 18.36 -15.08
N ALA A 146 -10.72 18.70 -14.49
CA ALA A 146 -10.79 19.20 -13.12
C ALA A 146 -10.22 18.20 -12.10
N ASN A 147 -10.47 16.90 -12.31
CA ASN A 147 -9.98 15.87 -11.39
C ASN A 147 -8.48 15.70 -11.50
N HIS A 148 -7.95 15.77 -12.73
CA HIS A 148 -6.51 15.75 -12.96
C HIS A 148 -5.80 16.93 -12.28
N GLN A 149 -6.33 18.15 -12.43
CA GLN A 149 -5.81 19.36 -11.76
C GLN A 149 -5.90 19.27 -10.23
N SER A 150 -6.99 18.69 -9.71
CA SER A 150 -7.14 18.48 -8.26
C SER A 150 -6.07 17.55 -7.70
N ILE A 151 -5.83 16.43 -8.38
CA ILE A 151 -4.79 15.47 -8.02
C ILE A 151 -3.40 16.10 -8.14
N GLU A 152 -3.15 16.89 -9.19
CA GLU A 152 -1.88 17.61 -9.35
C GLU A 152 -1.62 18.55 -8.17
N LYS A 153 -2.63 19.37 -7.81
CA LYS A 153 -2.55 20.26 -6.64
C LYS A 153 -2.30 19.48 -5.35
N ALA A 154 -3.00 18.35 -5.15
CA ALA A 154 -2.84 17.50 -3.98
C ALA A 154 -1.42 16.93 -3.86
N ILE A 155 -0.82 16.51 -4.99
CA ILE A 155 0.55 16.00 -5.02
C ILE A 155 1.57 17.13 -4.77
N ILE A 156 1.37 18.33 -5.32
CA ILE A 156 2.22 19.49 -5.05
C ILE A 156 2.22 19.83 -3.56
N ASP A 157 1.02 19.96 -2.97
CA ASP A 157 0.84 20.23 -1.54
C ASP A 157 1.55 19.19 -0.67
N ALA A 158 1.40 17.91 -1.01
CA ALA A 158 2.09 16.85 -0.30
C ALA A 158 3.61 16.87 -0.50
N ASN A 159 4.11 17.21 -1.69
CA ASN A 159 5.53 17.32 -1.95
C ASN A 159 6.18 18.41 -1.08
N ASP A 160 5.51 19.57 -0.98
CA ASP A 160 5.95 20.67 -0.12
C ASP A 160 5.93 20.27 1.35
N GLY A 161 4.84 19.62 1.79
CA GLY A 161 4.71 19.11 3.14
C GLY A 161 5.74 18.04 3.52
N LEU A 162 6.07 17.13 2.62
CA LEU A 162 7.13 16.12 2.82
C LEU A 162 8.51 16.76 2.94
N ASN A 163 8.82 17.76 2.08
CA ASN A 163 10.08 18.49 2.16
C ASN A 163 10.19 19.40 3.39
N ALA A 164 9.06 19.86 3.94
CA ALA A 164 9.04 20.55 5.23
C ALA A 164 9.25 19.60 6.41
N ALA A 165 8.70 18.38 6.33
CA ALA A 165 8.72 17.37 7.39
C ALA A 165 10.03 16.56 7.47
N TYR A 166 10.76 16.41 6.37
CA TYR A 166 11.97 15.59 6.30
C TYR A 166 13.24 16.44 6.28
N THR A 167 14.08 16.32 7.30
CA THR A 167 15.26 17.19 7.51
C THR A 167 16.22 17.21 6.31
N SER A 168 16.47 16.05 5.69
CA SER A 168 17.37 15.96 4.54
C SER A 168 16.75 16.52 3.24
N LYS A 169 15.43 16.78 3.23
CA LYS A 169 14.65 17.18 2.05
C LYS A 169 14.89 16.24 0.86
N GLY A 170 14.52 16.67 -0.33
CA GLY A 170 14.83 15.98 -1.60
C GLY A 170 13.68 15.14 -2.16
N PHE A 171 12.46 15.31 -1.64
CA PHE A 171 11.28 14.76 -2.29
C PHE A 171 10.96 15.56 -3.56
N ALA A 172 10.65 14.84 -4.64
CA ALA A 172 10.23 15.40 -5.92
C ALA A 172 9.08 14.57 -6.52
N ILE A 173 8.09 14.24 -5.69
CA ILE A 173 6.89 13.52 -6.12
C ILE A 173 6.08 14.39 -7.07
N SER A 174 5.49 13.78 -8.10
CA SER A 174 4.77 14.51 -9.14
C SER A 174 3.69 13.66 -9.79
N ILE A 175 2.69 14.32 -10.36
CA ILE A 175 1.70 13.67 -11.21
C ILE A 175 2.32 13.17 -12.54
N ASN A 176 3.44 13.77 -12.98
CA ASN A 176 4.01 13.58 -14.31
C ASN A 176 5.03 12.44 -14.42
N GLN A 177 5.50 11.89 -13.30
CA GLN A 177 6.46 10.79 -13.26
C GLN A 177 6.15 9.84 -12.12
N CYS A 178 6.36 8.54 -12.34
CA CYS A 178 6.13 7.46 -11.39
C CYS A 178 4.82 7.66 -10.60
N TYR A 179 3.69 7.88 -11.29
CA TYR A 179 2.48 8.40 -10.65
C TYR A 179 1.98 7.53 -9.49
N GLN A 180 2.13 6.21 -9.59
CA GLN A 180 1.78 5.32 -8.48
C GLN A 180 2.64 5.61 -7.24
N LEU A 181 3.97 5.61 -7.39
CA LEU A 181 4.91 5.95 -6.32
C LEU A 181 4.58 7.31 -5.69
N SER A 182 4.47 8.34 -6.54
CA SER A 182 4.17 9.72 -6.12
C SER A 182 2.85 9.82 -5.36
N ASN A 183 1.79 9.15 -5.84
CA ASN A 183 0.49 9.23 -5.19
C ASN A 183 0.44 8.48 -3.85
N ARG A 184 1.24 7.41 -3.65
CA ARG A 184 1.30 6.71 -2.36
C ARG A 184 1.94 7.57 -1.28
N PHE A 185 3.05 8.24 -1.60
CA PHE A 185 3.68 9.18 -0.66
C PHE A 185 2.79 10.38 -0.38
N ALA A 186 2.12 10.92 -1.41
CA ALA A 186 1.16 12.02 -1.20
C ALA A 186 0.04 11.61 -0.24
N PHE A 187 -0.54 10.42 -0.44
CA PHE A 187 -1.64 9.94 0.39
C PHE A 187 -1.20 9.63 1.83
N ALA A 188 -0.02 9.02 2.01
CA ALA A 188 0.57 8.78 3.32
C ALA A 188 0.81 10.09 4.08
N TRP A 189 1.32 11.12 3.39
CA TRP A 189 1.47 12.46 3.94
C TRP A 189 0.12 13.04 4.39
N LYS A 190 -0.93 12.89 3.57
CA LYS A 190 -2.23 13.42 3.94
C LYS A 190 -2.80 12.77 5.18
N LEU A 191 -2.70 11.44 5.31
CA LEU A 191 -3.12 10.74 6.52
C LEU A 191 -2.33 11.22 7.76
N ALA A 192 -1.01 11.37 7.64
CA ALA A 192 -0.17 11.88 8.72
C ALA A 192 -0.50 13.33 9.11
N SER A 193 -0.86 14.18 8.13
CA SER A 193 -1.32 15.56 8.38
C SER A 193 -2.63 15.62 9.19
N LEU A 194 -3.41 14.53 9.20
CA LEU A 194 -4.62 14.38 10.01
C LEU A 194 -4.35 13.71 11.36
N GLY A 195 -3.09 13.49 11.72
CA GLY A 195 -2.72 12.88 12.99
C GLY A 195 -2.69 11.35 12.98
N ILE A 196 -2.77 10.68 11.82
CA ILE A 196 -2.68 9.23 11.72
C ILE A 196 -1.23 8.82 11.42
N PRO A 197 -0.50 8.15 12.33
CA PRO A 197 0.78 7.55 12.01
C PRO A 197 0.65 6.52 10.89
N VAL A 198 1.59 6.53 9.93
CA VAL A 198 1.54 5.67 8.75
C VAL A 198 2.83 4.87 8.61
N ILE A 199 2.70 3.58 8.38
CA ILE A 199 3.74 2.71 7.86
C ILE A 199 3.43 2.48 6.39
N LEU A 200 4.18 3.15 5.51
CA LEU A 200 4.06 3.04 4.07
C LEU A 200 4.99 1.93 3.57
N MET A 201 4.44 0.75 3.33
CA MET A 201 5.18 -0.45 2.97
C MET A 201 5.18 -0.68 1.46
N TYR A 202 6.36 -0.81 0.88
CA TYR A 202 6.57 -1.30 -0.48
C TYR A 202 7.02 -2.76 -0.42
N LEU A 203 6.14 -3.69 -0.81
CA LEU A 203 6.38 -5.12 -0.68
C LEU A 203 6.67 -5.76 -2.04
N GLY A 204 7.88 -6.27 -2.23
CA GLY A 204 8.25 -7.08 -3.39
C GLY A 204 7.99 -8.56 -3.12
N PHE A 205 7.10 -9.18 -3.90
CA PHE A 205 6.95 -10.63 -3.89
C PHE A 205 8.01 -11.27 -4.78
N ILE A 206 8.96 -11.94 -4.16
CA ILE A 206 10.03 -12.65 -4.88
C ILE A 206 9.54 -14.03 -5.32
N ASN A 207 10.23 -14.62 -6.29
CA ASN A 207 9.89 -15.93 -6.84
C ASN A 207 8.44 -16.03 -7.37
N ALA A 208 7.87 -14.92 -7.84
CA ALA A 208 6.56 -14.89 -8.50
C ALA A 208 6.62 -15.39 -9.96
N LYS A 209 7.10 -16.63 -10.14
CA LYS A 209 7.45 -17.22 -11.45
C LYS A 209 6.33 -17.14 -12.50
N GLU A 210 5.07 -17.06 -12.07
CA GLU A 210 3.91 -16.85 -12.93
C GLU A 210 3.90 -15.52 -13.72
N MET A 211 4.74 -14.55 -13.35
CA MET A 211 4.81 -13.24 -13.99
C MET A 211 5.80 -13.14 -15.15
N GLY A 212 6.71 -14.10 -15.32
CA GLY A 212 7.73 -14.06 -16.38
C GLY A 212 8.91 -13.13 -16.03
N ASP A 213 8.68 -11.84 -15.80
CA ASP A 213 9.67 -10.82 -15.38
C ASP A 213 9.63 -10.54 -13.86
N TYR A 214 9.51 -11.61 -13.08
CA TYR A 214 9.40 -11.56 -11.63
C TYR A 214 10.71 -11.18 -10.92
N PHE A 215 10.63 -10.76 -9.65
CA PHE A 215 11.80 -10.53 -8.80
C PHE A 215 12.37 -11.88 -8.32
N GLN A 216 13.62 -12.18 -8.65
CA GLN A 216 14.26 -13.47 -8.32
C GLN A 216 14.58 -13.59 -6.83
N ASP A 217 15.03 -12.49 -6.24
CA ASP A 217 15.42 -12.38 -4.85
C ASP A 217 15.17 -10.95 -4.33
N ASP A 218 15.50 -10.73 -3.07
CA ASP A 218 15.33 -9.46 -2.38
C ASP A 218 16.26 -8.36 -2.91
N GLU A 219 17.46 -8.72 -3.37
CA GLU A 219 18.41 -7.78 -3.97
C GLU A 219 17.86 -7.22 -5.29
N VAL A 220 17.32 -8.07 -6.17
CA VAL A 220 16.69 -7.62 -7.42
C VAL A 220 15.50 -6.70 -7.12
N TRP A 221 14.66 -7.04 -6.14
CA TRP A 221 13.57 -6.15 -5.71
C TRP A 221 14.09 -4.78 -5.25
N MET A 222 15.05 -4.77 -4.34
CA MET A 222 15.63 -3.55 -3.78
C MET A 222 16.22 -2.66 -4.87
N ILE A 223 17.07 -3.22 -5.76
CA ILE A 223 17.72 -2.45 -6.83
C ILE A 223 16.67 -1.80 -7.75
N ASN A 224 15.65 -2.55 -8.14
CA ASN A 224 14.60 -2.03 -9.03
C ASN A 224 13.74 -0.97 -8.34
N LEU A 225 13.36 -1.15 -7.07
CA LEU A 225 12.61 -0.14 -6.31
C LEU A 225 13.42 1.15 -6.13
N LEU A 226 14.69 1.04 -5.72
CA LEU A 226 15.55 2.20 -5.50
C LEU A 226 15.83 2.93 -6.81
N ALA A 227 16.06 2.21 -7.91
CA ALA A 227 16.17 2.81 -9.24
C ALA A 227 14.87 3.52 -9.66
N HIS A 228 13.71 2.90 -9.42
CA HIS A 228 12.40 3.48 -9.73
C HIS A 228 12.10 4.76 -8.93
N SER A 229 12.57 4.83 -7.69
CA SER A 229 12.38 6.00 -6.81
C SER A 229 13.48 7.06 -6.91
N ARG A 230 14.53 6.81 -7.69
CA ARG A 230 15.73 7.67 -7.76
C ARG A 230 15.38 9.08 -8.20
N GLY A 231 15.81 10.06 -7.42
CA GLY A 231 15.53 11.48 -7.68
C GLY A 231 14.08 11.91 -7.40
N ILE A 232 13.25 11.01 -6.87
CA ILE A 232 11.85 11.27 -6.50
C ILE A 232 11.69 11.16 -4.98
N ILE A 233 12.19 10.06 -4.41
CA ILE A 233 12.21 9.81 -2.97
C ILE A 233 13.67 9.81 -2.52
N PRO A 234 14.04 10.57 -1.47
CA PRO A 234 15.37 10.49 -0.89
C PRO A 234 15.68 9.05 -0.47
N GLU A 235 16.81 8.50 -0.91
CA GLU A 235 17.17 7.10 -0.63
C GLU A 235 17.21 6.81 0.88
N ALA A 236 17.73 7.77 1.67
CA ALA A 236 17.80 7.67 3.13
C ALA A 236 16.41 7.66 3.83
N ALA A 237 15.33 8.05 3.14
CA ALA A 237 13.99 7.99 3.71
C ALA A 237 13.47 6.54 3.77
N TRP A 238 13.97 5.66 2.90
CA TRP A 238 13.61 4.25 2.89
C TRP A 238 14.30 3.50 4.02
N ASN A 239 13.53 2.78 4.83
CA ASN A 239 14.03 2.00 5.99
C ASN A 239 14.86 2.85 6.99
N GLY A 240 14.75 4.17 6.91
CA GLY A 240 15.48 5.12 7.76
C GLY A 240 14.64 5.67 8.89
N SER A 241 15.02 6.85 9.37
CA SER A 241 14.23 7.61 10.35
C SER A 241 12.87 8.02 9.78
N PRO A 242 11.82 8.10 10.61
CA PRO A 242 10.51 8.53 10.14
C PRO A 242 10.53 9.96 9.59
N ILE A 243 9.64 10.22 8.64
CA ILE A 243 9.29 11.57 8.19
C ILE A 243 8.30 12.13 9.19
N MET A 244 8.64 13.23 9.86
CA MET A 244 7.82 13.78 10.96
C MET A 244 6.91 14.91 10.45
N VAL A 245 5.65 14.58 10.17
CA VAL A 245 4.62 15.58 9.83
C VAL A 245 4.06 16.16 11.14
N GLY A 246 4.67 17.25 11.61
CA GLY A 246 4.45 17.72 12.97
C GLY A 246 4.97 16.67 13.97
N SER A 247 4.10 16.16 14.82
CA SER A 247 4.40 15.03 15.73
C SER A 247 4.03 13.66 15.17
N THR A 248 3.46 13.59 13.96
CA THR A 248 2.94 12.35 13.37
C THR A 248 3.96 11.73 12.41
N PRO A 249 4.40 10.49 12.65
CA PRO A 249 5.41 9.87 11.81
C PRO A 249 4.82 9.19 10.57
N ILE A 250 5.57 9.23 9.47
CA ILE A 250 5.46 8.30 8.35
C ILE A 250 6.73 7.47 8.33
N TYR A 251 6.59 6.15 8.24
CA TYR A 251 7.68 5.19 8.09
C TYR A 251 7.65 4.60 6.67
N PRO A 252 8.44 5.13 5.71
CA PRO A 252 8.63 4.48 4.42
C PRO A 252 9.52 3.24 4.60
N ILE A 253 8.95 2.07 4.32
CA ILE A 253 9.63 0.80 4.48
C ILE A 253 9.50 0.01 3.18
N TYR A 254 10.54 -0.72 2.79
CA TYR A 254 10.44 -1.73 1.74
C TYR A 254 10.90 -3.10 2.21
N ARG A 255 10.22 -4.16 1.81
CA ARG A 255 10.61 -5.55 2.12
C ARG A 255 10.42 -6.44 0.90
N ALA A 256 11.10 -7.58 0.92
CA ALA A 256 10.82 -8.69 0.04
C ALA A 256 10.12 -9.80 0.84
N ALA A 257 9.20 -10.52 0.22
CA ALA A 257 8.56 -11.70 0.80
C ALA A 257 8.41 -12.81 -0.23
N ASP A 258 8.70 -14.05 0.19
CA ASP A 258 8.50 -15.25 -0.62
C ASP A 258 7.22 -15.97 -0.17
N ILE A 259 6.08 -15.62 -0.77
CA ILE A 259 4.76 -16.17 -0.40
C ILE A 259 4.24 -17.04 -1.52
N GLN A 260 4.50 -18.34 -1.46
CA GLN A 260 4.15 -19.30 -2.52
C GLN A 260 2.78 -19.96 -2.32
N ALA A 261 2.15 -20.32 -3.43
CA ALA A 261 0.88 -21.05 -3.46
C ALA A 261 1.03 -22.56 -3.22
N THR A 262 2.24 -23.10 -3.39
CA THR A 262 2.42 -24.54 -3.60
C THR A 262 2.19 -25.33 -2.31
N PRO A 263 1.14 -26.16 -2.23
CA PRO A 263 0.98 -27.05 -1.10
C PRO A 263 2.05 -28.14 -1.15
N THR A 264 2.62 -28.49 0.01
CA THR A 264 3.50 -29.65 0.12
C THR A 264 2.64 -30.91 0.24
N ILE A 265 2.69 -31.81 -0.74
CA ILE A 265 2.03 -33.12 -0.63
C ILE A 265 2.87 -33.99 0.31
N VAL A 266 2.36 -34.19 1.54
CA VAL A 266 3.08 -34.95 2.58
C VAL A 266 3.02 -36.45 2.34
N LYS A 267 1.91 -36.96 1.78
CA LYS A 267 1.73 -38.38 1.50
C LYS A 267 0.64 -38.58 0.45
N ILE A 268 0.90 -39.46 -0.51
CA ILE A 268 -0.09 -39.96 -1.46
C ILE A 268 -0.43 -41.38 -1.01
N TYR A 269 -1.71 -41.64 -0.71
CA TYR A 269 -2.17 -42.98 -0.37
C TYR A 269 -2.60 -43.70 -1.66
N PRO A 270 -2.23 -44.97 -1.85
CA PRO A 270 -2.65 -45.73 -3.02
C PRO A 270 -4.17 -45.99 -3.01
N PRO A 271 -4.80 -46.22 -4.17
CA PRO A 271 -6.19 -46.70 -4.24
C PRO A 271 -6.33 -48.02 -3.50
N LYS A 272 -7.47 -48.22 -2.83
CA LYS A 272 -7.73 -49.41 -1.99
C LYS A 272 -7.69 -50.76 -2.73
N ASP A 273 -7.74 -50.75 -4.06
CA ASP A 273 -7.87 -51.94 -4.89
C ASP A 273 -6.60 -52.26 -5.71
N ALA A 274 -5.43 -51.86 -5.19
CA ALA A 274 -4.12 -52.13 -5.79
C ALA A 274 -3.31 -53.21 -5.03
N GLU A 275 -4.02 -54.17 -4.40
CA GLU A 275 -3.47 -55.42 -3.84
C GLU A 275 -4.08 -56.64 -4.54
#